data_AF-I1P279-F1
#
_entry.id   AF-I1P279-F1
#
_cell.length_a   1.000
_cell.length_b   1.000
_cell.length_c   1.000
_cell.angle_alpha   90.00
_cell.angle_beta   90.00
_cell.angle_gamma   90.00
#
_symmetry.space_group_name_H-M   'P 1'
#
loop_
_entity.id
_entity.type
_entity.pdbx_description
1 polymer ?
#
loop_
_entity_poly.entity_id
_entity_poly.type
_entity_poly.pdbx_seq_one_letter_code
_entity_poly.pdbx_strand_id
1 'polypeptide(L)'
;LWWVALRAIGHSECLPLNEHSFLSWLCDCRKKMVKEHRRGFDTIVTLVAWTIWKERNNRVFNQKSKTWAEVARVMTGEAELWRLARAAIPILVAHVSGEGSQNLVGD
;
A
#
# COMPACT_ATOMS: atom_id res chain seq x y z
N LEU A 1 11.71 -9.74 1.71
CA LEU A 1 10.31 -9.49 1.27
C LEU A 1 10.22 -8.26 0.37
N TRP A 2 10.72 -7.09 0.80
CA TRP A 2 10.80 -5.86 -0.03
C TRP A 2 11.29 -6.10 -1.45
N TRP A 3 12.47 -6.72 -1.61
CA TRP A 3 13.01 -7.05 -2.93
C TRP A 3 12.03 -7.84 -3.81
N VAL A 4 11.42 -8.88 -3.27
CA VAL A 4 10.48 -9.75 -4.01
C VAL A 4 9.28 -8.93 -4.48
N ALA A 5 8.66 -8.16 -3.59
CA ALA A 5 7.48 -7.37 -3.91
C ALA A 5 7.79 -6.25 -4.93
N LEU A 6 8.85 -5.48 -4.69
CA LEU A 6 9.24 -4.35 -5.53
C LEU A 6 9.70 -4.80 -6.92
N ARG A 7 10.45 -5.91 -6.99
CA ARG A 7 10.81 -6.52 -8.28
C ARG A 7 9.58 -7.02 -9.04
N ALA A 8 8.60 -7.61 -8.36
CA ALA A 8 7.39 -8.12 -8.99
C ALA A 8 6.53 -7.01 -9.63
N ILE A 9 6.59 -5.79 -9.09
CA ILE A 9 5.87 -4.62 -9.64
C ILE A 9 6.75 -3.73 -10.53
N GLY A 10 7.97 -4.15 -10.86
CA GLY A 10 8.88 -3.40 -11.73
C GLY A 10 9.57 -2.18 -11.10
N HIS A 11 9.59 -2.08 -9.77
CA HIS A 11 10.14 -0.93 -9.03
C HIS A 11 11.30 -1.31 -8.09
N SER A 12 12.23 -2.14 -8.56
CA SER A 12 13.40 -2.58 -7.79
C SER A 12 14.32 -1.45 -7.32
N GLU A 13 14.31 -0.32 -8.03
CA GLU A 13 15.03 0.92 -7.68
C GLU A 13 14.49 1.60 -6.40
N CYS A 14 13.30 1.20 -5.94
CA CYS A 14 12.68 1.71 -4.72
C CYS A 14 13.04 0.88 -3.49
N LEU A 15 14.09 0.03 -3.53
CA LEU A 15 14.52 -0.72 -2.35
C LEU A 15 14.87 0.22 -1.17
N PRO A 16 14.39 -0.04 0.06
CA PRO A 16 14.75 0.73 1.25
C PRO A 16 16.15 0.36 1.74
N LEU A 17 17.20 0.79 1.02
CA LEU A 17 18.59 0.58 1.40
C LEU A 17 19.10 1.76 2.23
N ASN A 18 19.58 1.50 3.44
CA ASN A 18 20.14 2.52 4.36
C ASN A 18 19.16 3.66 4.71
N GLU A 19 17.86 3.37 4.69
CA GLU A 19 16.82 4.36 4.99
C GLU A 19 16.53 4.43 6.48
N HIS A 20 16.70 5.62 7.07
CA HIS A 20 16.47 5.85 8.49
C HIS A 20 14.98 6.02 8.83
N SER A 21 14.14 6.32 7.84
CA SER A 21 12.71 6.55 8.04
C SER A 21 11.88 5.87 6.95
N PHE A 22 10.96 5.00 7.38
CA PHE A 22 10.01 4.35 6.50
C PHE A 22 9.14 5.36 5.73
N LEU A 23 8.70 6.43 6.40
CA LEU A 23 7.85 7.44 5.79
C LEU A 23 8.60 8.29 4.77
N SER A 24 9.85 8.67 5.07
CA SER A 24 10.67 9.44 4.11
C SER A 24 10.90 8.62 2.84
N TRP A 25 11.36 7.38 3.00
CA TRP A 25 11.57 6.44 1.90
C TRP A 25 10.30 6.23 1.05
N LEU A 26 9.15 6.01 1.69
CA LEU A 26 7.88 5.83 0.99
C LEU A 26 7.49 7.08 0.21
N CYS A 27 7.59 8.27 0.83
CA CYS A 27 7.31 9.53 0.16
C CYS A 27 8.20 9.75 -1.05
N ASP A 28 9.50 9.46 -0.95
CA ASP A 28 10.45 9.66 -2.04
C ASP A 28 10.26 8.65 -3.17
N CYS A 29 9.96 7.39 -2.86
CA CYS A 29 9.59 6.41 -3.88
C CYS A 29 8.28 6.79 -4.57
N ARG A 30 7.29 7.25 -3.81
CA ARG A 30 5.99 7.68 -4.34
C ARG A 30 6.11 8.88 -5.30
N LYS A 31 7.05 9.81 -5.06
CA LYS A 31 7.33 10.94 -5.98
C LYS A 31 7.82 10.46 -7.36
N LYS A 32 8.53 9.32 -7.42
CA LYS A 32 9.01 8.70 -8.66
C LYS A 32 7.90 7.99 -9.45
N MET A 33 6.75 7.74 -8.84
CA MET A 33 5.61 7.07 -9.47
C MET A 33 4.72 8.06 -10.24
N VAL A 34 4.27 7.63 -11.42
CA VAL A 34 3.16 8.29 -12.14
C VAL A 34 1.88 8.25 -11.29
N LYS A 35 1.02 9.27 -11.45
CA LYS A 35 -0.11 9.53 -10.53
C LYS A 35 -1.04 8.33 -10.41
N GLU A 36 -1.26 7.64 -11.51
CA GLU A 36 -2.15 6.49 -11.67
C GLU A 36 -1.63 5.27 -10.89
N HIS A 37 -0.31 5.11 -10.78
CA HIS A 37 0.32 3.96 -10.12
C HIS A 37 0.55 4.18 -8.62
N ARG A 38 0.56 5.43 -8.13
CA ARG A 38 0.83 5.76 -6.72
C ARG A 38 -0.05 4.97 -5.75
N ARG A 39 -1.36 4.87 -6.02
CA ARG A 39 -2.29 4.14 -5.14
C ARG A 39 -1.99 2.65 -5.09
N GLY A 40 -1.63 2.05 -6.23
CA GLY A 40 -1.22 0.64 -6.31
C GLY A 40 0.08 0.41 -5.53
N PHE A 41 1.07 1.28 -5.75
CA PHE A 41 2.35 1.27 -5.04
C PHE A 41 2.16 1.36 -3.52
N ASP A 42 1.40 2.35 -3.05
CA ASP A 42 1.08 2.51 -1.62
C ASP A 42 0.45 1.24 -1.05
N THR A 43 -0.49 0.63 -1.78
CA THR A 43 -1.18 -0.60 -1.37
C THR A 43 -0.19 -1.75 -1.17
N ILE A 44 0.73 -1.95 -2.13
CA ILE A 44 1.76 -3.00 -2.03
C ILE A 44 2.74 -2.72 -0.90
N VAL A 45 3.21 -1.48 -0.75
CA VAL A 45 4.12 -1.10 0.33
C VAL A 45 3.48 -1.33 1.70
N THR A 46 2.22 -0.93 1.87
CA THR A 46 1.46 -1.21 3.10
C THR A 46 1.35 -2.71 3.35
N LEU A 47 1.03 -3.51 2.32
CA LEU A 47 0.92 -4.97 2.47
C LEU A 47 2.24 -5.62 2.88
N VAL A 48 3.37 -5.20 2.30
CA VAL A 48 4.69 -5.73 2.65
C VAL A 48 5.04 -5.37 4.09
N ALA A 49 4.86 -4.11 4.50
CA ALA A 49 5.10 -3.67 5.87
C ALA A 49 4.23 -4.43 6.88
N TRP A 50 2.94 -4.58 6.57
CA TRP A 50 1.98 -5.35 7.37
C TRP A 50 2.38 -6.82 7.50
N THR A 51 2.79 -7.45 6.40
CA THR A 51 3.23 -8.84 6.39
C THR A 51 4.47 -9.05 7.25
N ILE A 52 5.46 -8.17 7.15
CA ILE A 52 6.67 -8.21 7.98
C ILE A 52 6.30 -8.07 9.46
N TRP A 53 5.44 -7.11 9.78
CA TRP A 53 4.97 -6.91 11.15
C TRP A 53 4.26 -8.16 11.71
N LYS A 54 3.32 -8.74 10.95
CA LYS A 54 2.62 -9.98 11.35
C LYS A 54 3.58 -11.15 11.57
N GLU A 55 4.55 -11.35 10.69
CA GLU A 55 5.53 -12.43 10.84
C GLU A 55 6.43 -12.20 12.07
N ARG A 56 6.88 -10.97 12.32
CA ARG A 56 7.64 -10.65 13.54
C ARG A 56 6.83 -10.92 14.80
N ASN A 57 5.56 -10.56 14.82
CA ASN A 57 4.68 -10.84 15.94
C ASN A 57 4.45 -12.34 16.14
N ASN A 58 4.28 -13.12 15.07
CA ASN A 58 4.16 -14.57 15.19
C ASN A 58 5.41 -15.21 15.81
N ARG A 59 6.60 -14.72 15.46
CA ARG A 59 7.86 -15.22 16.01
C ARG A 59 7.98 -14.92 17.50
N VAL A 60 7.60 -13.71 17.92
CA VAL A 60 7.71 -13.27 19.32
C VAL A 60 6.63 -13.88 20.20
N PHE A 61 5.36 -13.76 19.80
CA PHE A 61 4.22 -14.09 20.65
C PHE A 61 3.75 -15.54 20.51
N ASN A 62 3.94 -16.16 19.35
CA ASN A 62 3.42 -17.49 19.05
C ASN A 62 4.53 -18.54 18.88
N GLN A 63 5.81 -18.15 18.99
CA GLN A 63 6.98 -19.01 18.74
C GLN A 63 6.93 -19.76 17.39
N LYS A 64 6.21 -19.20 16.42
CA LYS A 64 6.06 -19.76 15.07
C LYS A 64 6.84 -18.91 14.11
N SER A 65 7.60 -19.54 13.24
CA SER A 65 8.33 -18.85 12.17
C SER A 65 8.05 -19.51 10.83
N LYS A 66 7.89 -18.69 9.79
CA LYS A 66 7.85 -19.13 8.41
C LYS A 66 9.15 -18.73 7.73
N THR A 67 9.55 -19.52 6.73
CA THR A 67 10.60 -19.13 5.79
C THR A 67 10.16 -17.89 5.01
N TRP A 68 11.10 -17.07 4.55
CA TRP A 68 10.75 -15.89 3.76
C TRP A 68 10.02 -16.21 2.45
N ALA A 69 10.23 -17.41 1.89
CA ALA A 69 9.49 -17.89 0.73
C ALA A 69 8.02 -18.17 1.06
N GLU A 70 7.73 -18.78 2.22
CA GLU A 70 6.36 -18.99 2.69
C GLU A 70 5.67 -17.67 3.03
N VAL A 71 6.38 -16.74 3.67
CA VAL A 71 5.87 -15.39 3.94
C VAL A 71 5.49 -14.68 2.65
N ALA A 72 6.33 -14.77 1.61
CA ALA A 72 6.01 -14.22 0.29
C ALA A 72 4.78 -14.87 -0.34
N ARG A 73 4.64 -16.20 -0.25
CA ARG A 73 3.44 -16.92 -0.74
C ARG A 73 2.16 -16.45 -0.04
N VAL A 74 2.20 -16.33 1.28
CA VAL A 74 1.05 -15.84 2.08
C VAL A 74 0.70 -14.40 1.68
N MET A 75 1.70 -13.53 1.53
CA MET A 75 1.52 -12.14 1.09
C MET A 75 0.86 -12.05 -0.30
N THR A 76 1.27 -12.91 -1.25
CA THR A 76 0.64 -12.95 -2.59
C THR A 76 -0.84 -13.32 -2.51
N GLY A 77 -1.20 -14.30 -1.67
CA GLY A 77 -2.61 -14.64 -1.44
C GLY A 77 -3.40 -13.48 -0.84
N GLU A 78 -2.81 -12.76 0.12
CA GLU A 78 -3.43 -11.57 0.73
C GLU A 78 -3.56 -10.40 -0.27
N ALA A 79 -2.58 -10.22 -1.16
CA ALA A 79 -2.66 -9.22 -2.23
C ALA A 79 -3.86 -9.46 -3.16
N GLU A 80 -4.11 -10.73 -3.51
CA GLU A 80 -5.25 -11.11 -4.32
C GLU A 80 -6.58 -10.85 -3.59
N LEU A 81 -6.66 -11.19 -2.30
CA LEU A 81 -7.83 -10.87 -1.48
C LEU A 81 -8.09 -9.36 -1.41
N TRP A 82 -7.04 -8.53 -1.26
CA TRP A 82 -7.19 -7.07 -1.24
C TRP A 82 -7.65 -6.52 -2.60
N ARG A 83 -7.18 -7.12 -3.70
CA ARG A 83 -7.62 -6.77 -5.06
C ARG A 83 -9.09 -7.11 -5.27
N LEU A 84 -9.52 -8.30 -4.86
CA LEU A 84 -10.92 -8.74 -4.95
C LEU A 84 -11.83 -7.89 -4.06
N ALA A 85 -11.43 -7.60 -2.82
CA ALA A 85 -12.18 -6.74 -1.91
C ALA A 85 -12.35 -5.33 -2.48
N ARG A 86 -11.32 -4.78 -3.12
CA ARG A 86 -11.41 -3.48 -3.80
C ARG A 86 -12.44 -3.48 -4.92
N ALA A 87 -12.56 -4.56 -5.68
CA ALA A 87 -13.57 -4.66 -6.73
C ALA A 87 -14.99 -4.81 -6.16
N ALA A 88 -15.11 -5.41 -4.97
CA ALA A 88 -16.38 -5.62 -4.29
C ALA A 88 -16.90 -4.41 -3.53
N ILE A 89 -16.03 -3.47 -3.10
CA ILE A 89 -16.44 -2.21 -2.47
C ILE A 89 -16.86 -1.25 -3.59
N PRO A 90 -18.16 -0.96 -3.77
CA PRO A 90 -18.57 0.06 -4.72
C PRO A 90 -17.91 1.38 -4.34
N ILE A 91 -17.56 2.21 -5.32
CA ILE A 91 -17.19 3.60 -5.04
C ILE A 91 -18.36 4.19 -4.25
N LEU A 92 -18.20 4.35 -2.94
CA LEU A 92 -19.01 5.28 -2.18
C LEU A 92 -18.66 6.63 -2.78
N VAL A 93 -19.44 7.05 -3.77
CA VAL A 93 -19.45 8.44 -4.20
C VAL A 93 -19.96 9.17 -2.96
N ALA A 94 -19.03 9.69 -2.16
CA ALA A 94 -19.36 10.70 -1.19
C ALA A 94 -20.02 11.81 -2.01
N HIS A 95 -21.34 11.93 -1.92
CA HIS A 95 -22.06 13.09 -2.40
C HIS A 95 -21.46 14.27 -1.65
N VAL A 96 -20.52 14.97 -2.28
CA VAL A 96 -20.24 16.35 -1.91
C VAL A 96 -21.47 17.10 -2.39
N SER A 97 -22.44 17.28 -1.50
CA SER A 97 -23.50 18.26 -1.69
C SER A 97 -22.83 19.62 -1.80
N GLY A 98 -22.65 20.06 -3.04
CA GLY A 98 -22.46 21.48 -3.33
C GLY A 98 -23.79 22.17 -3.11
N GLU A 99 -24.01 22.72 -1.92
CA GLU A 99 -24.99 23.78 -1.75
C GLU A 99 -24.35 25.08 -2.26
N GLY A 100 -24.78 25.47 -3.46
CA GLY A 100 -24.54 26.81 -3.97
C GLY A 100 -25.29 27.83 -3.12
N SER A 101 -24.62 28.91 -2.77
CA SER A 101 -25.28 30.20 -2.55
C SER A 101 -25.05 31.05 -3.78
N GLN A 102 -26.07 31.10 -4.63
CA GLN A 102 -26.30 32.22 -5.53
C GLN A 102 -26.76 33.44 -4.69
N ASN A 103 -26.63 34.64 -5.28
CA ASN A 103 -27.02 35.99 -4.82
C ASN A 103 -25.81 36.78 -4.28
N LEU A 104 -25.37 37.91 -4.86
CA LEU A 104 -26.09 39.11 -5.33
C LEU A 104 -25.36 39.68 -6.58
N VAL A 105 -25.99 39.79 -7.75
CA VAL A 105 -26.68 40.99 -8.31
C VAL A 105 -25.93 42.30 -8.03
N GLY A 106 -25.45 42.92 -9.11
CA GLY A 106 -24.98 44.29 -9.10
C GLY A 106 -26.12 45.29 -9.05
N ASP A 107 -25.84 46.44 -8.45
CA ASP A 107 -26.05 47.79 -8.96
C ASP A 107 -24.96 48.68 -8.34
#